data_AF-A0A512L458-F1
#
_entry.id   AF-A0A512L458-F1
#
_cell.length_a   1.000
_cell.length_b   1.000
_cell.length_c   1.000
_cell.angle_alpha   90.00
_cell.angle_beta   90.00
_cell.angle_gamma   90.00
#
_symmetry.space_group_name_H-M   'P 1'
#
loop_
_entity.id
_entity.type
_entity.pdbx_description
1 polymer ?
#
loop_
_entity_poly.entity_id
_entity_poly.type
_entity_poly.pdbx_seq_one_letter_code
_entity_poly.pdbx_strand_id
1 'polypeptide(L)'
;MSSLARAVNFDKDMMWVDLADGRKLGVPLAYFPRLLNAAPEKLPHYEISGGGTGLHWDELDEDISVEYLLLGVGDRTHANKAAA
;
A
#
# COMPACT_ATOMS: atom_id res chain seq x y z
N MET A 1 8.69 -7.02 17.84
CA MET A 1 8.98 -5.87 16.96
C MET A 1 7.68 -5.53 16.25
N SER A 2 7.24 -4.25 16.27
CA SER A 2 6.01 -3.85 15.59
C SER A 2 6.34 -3.41 14.16
N SER A 3 5.62 -3.94 13.18
CA SER A 3 5.84 -3.65 11.76
C SER A 3 4.98 -2.45 11.37
N LEU A 4 5.44 -1.24 11.72
CA LEU A 4 4.72 0.01 11.48
C LEU A 4 5.34 0.77 10.31
N ALA A 5 4.53 1.29 9.39
CA ALA A 5 4.99 2.14 8.32
C ALA A 5 5.55 3.48 8.85
N ARG A 6 6.67 3.92 8.27
CA ARG A 6 7.28 5.24 8.49
C ARG A 6 7.29 6.10 7.24
N ALA A 7 7.44 5.47 6.08
CA ALA A 7 7.42 6.14 4.79
C ALA A 7 7.02 5.13 3.70
N VAL A 8 6.52 5.66 2.59
CA VAL A 8 6.21 4.94 1.37
C VAL A 8 6.89 5.65 0.21
N ASN A 9 7.53 4.88 -0.65
CA ASN A 9 8.17 5.35 -1.88
C ASN A 9 7.72 4.48 -3.05
N PHE A 10 7.86 5.01 -4.26
CA PHE A 10 7.38 4.36 -5.47
C PHE A 10 8.47 4.29 -6.53
N ASP A 11 8.50 3.18 -7.25
CA ASP A 11 9.08 3.14 -8.58
C ASP A 11 7.99 2.83 -9.61
N LYS A 12 8.38 2.46 -10.83
CA LYS A 12 7.44 2.21 -11.92
C LYS A 12 6.40 1.13 -11.59
N ASP A 13 6.82 0.06 -10.92
CA ASP A 13 6.01 -1.15 -10.77
C ASP A 13 5.81 -1.55 -9.29
N MET A 14 6.53 -0.92 -8.36
CA MET A 14 6.58 -1.29 -6.94
C MET A 14 6.28 -0.11 -6.01
N MET A 15 5.53 -0.42 -4.96
CA MET A 15 5.42 0.36 -3.74
C MET A 15 6.40 -0.19 -2.69
N TRP A 16 7.17 0.70 -2.06
CA TRP A 16 8.16 0.36 -1.04
C TRP A 16 7.78 1.00 0.30
N VAL A 17 7.49 0.18 1.29
CA VAL A 17 7.14 0.63 2.65
C VAL A 17 8.36 0.49 3.56
N ASP A 18 8.84 1.61 4.10
CA ASP A 18 9.86 1.64 5.15
C ASP A 18 9.20 1.37 6.50
N LEU A 19 9.63 0.30 7.17
CA LEU A 19 9.08 -0.12 8.46
C LEU A 19 9.93 0.38 9.63
N ALA A 20 9.26 0.65 10.75
CA ALA A 20 9.89 1.17 11.96
C ALA A 20 10.90 0.20 12.61
N ASP A 21 10.81 -1.08 12.27
CA ASP A 21 11.74 -2.13 12.72
C ASP A 21 13.00 -2.25 11.83
N GLY A 22 13.16 -1.35 10.85
CA GLY A 22 14.32 -1.27 9.97
C GLY A 22 14.21 -2.11 8.69
N ARG A 23 13.11 -2.84 8.49
CA ARG A 23 12.85 -3.55 7.24
C ARG A 23 12.27 -2.61 6.17
N LYS A 24 12.41 -3.02 4.91
CA LYS A 24 11.71 -2.44 3.77
C LYS A 24 10.86 -3.53 3.11
N LEU A 25 9.57 -3.26 2.94
CA LEU A 25 8.63 -4.17 2.27
C LEU A 25 8.38 -3.68 0.85
N GLY A 26 8.64 -4.52 -0.14
CA GLY A 26 8.29 -4.26 -1.54
C GLY A 26 6.97 -4.93 -1.89
N VAL A 27 6.06 -4.18 -2.48
CA VAL A 27 4.73 -4.66 -2.89
C VAL A 27 4.47 -4.21 -4.33
N PRO A 28 4.14 -5.13 -5.26
CA PRO A 28 3.81 -4.75 -6.63
C PRO A 28 2.58 -3.82 -6.67
N LEU A 29 2.65 -2.73 -7.43
CA LEU A 29 1.52 -1.83 -7.68
C LEU A 29 0.36 -2.57 -8.35
N ALA A 30 0.65 -3.64 -9.10
CA ALA A 30 -0.35 -4.51 -9.71
C ALA A 30 -1.35 -5.12 -8.71
N TYR A 31 -1.03 -5.13 -7.41
CA TYR A 31 -1.92 -5.62 -6.36
C TYR A 31 -2.97 -4.58 -5.95
N PHE A 32 -2.80 -3.32 -6.36
CA PHE A 32 -3.68 -2.19 -6.03
C PHE A 32 -3.99 -1.43 -7.33
N PRO A 33 -5.02 -1.84 -8.08
CA PRO A 33 -5.36 -1.24 -9.36
C PRO A 33 -5.53 0.29 -9.33
N ARG A 34 -6.00 0.87 -8.22
CA ARG A 34 -6.12 2.33 -8.10
C ARG A 34 -4.75 3.01 -8.07
N LEU A 35 -3.79 2.45 -7.32
CA LEU A 35 -2.42 2.94 -7.31
C LEU A 35 -1.70 2.67 -8.64
N LEU A 36 -1.90 1.49 -9.24
CA LEU A 36 -1.30 1.15 -10.54
C LEU A 36 -1.71 2.13 -11.65
N ASN A 37 -2.96 2.57 -11.65
CA ASN A 37 -3.52 3.46 -12.67
C ASN A 37 -3.45 4.95 -12.28
N ALA A 38 -2.92 5.28 -11.09
CA ALA A 38 -2.78 6.66 -10.65
C ALA A 38 -1.71 7.40 -11.45
N ALA A 39 -1.89 8.71 -11.61
CA ALA A 39 -0.82 9.57 -12.10
C ALA A 39 0.36 9.53 -11.10
N PRO A 40 1.63 9.41 -11.56
CA PRO A 40 2.78 9.29 -10.65
C PRO A 40 2.88 10.40 -9.60
N GLU A 41 2.37 11.59 -9.93
CA GLU A 41 2.34 12.75 -9.04
C GLU A 41 1.37 12.57 -7.87
N LYS A 42 0.36 11.69 -7.99
CA LYS A 42 -0.63 11.41 -6.93
C LYS A 42 -0.15 10.37 -5.91
N LEU A 43 0.74 9.47 -6.30
CA LEU A 43 1.26 8.42 -5.43
C LEU A 43 1.95 8.94 -4.15
N PRO A 44 2.78 10.01 -4.16
CA PRO A 44 3.38 10.53 -2.94
C PRO A 44 2.39 11.28 -2.02
N HIS A 45 1.15 11.53 -2.45
CA HIS A 45 0.12 12.22 -1.64
C HIS A 45 -0.65 11.24 -0.74
N TYR A 46 0.09 10.51 0.10
CA TYR A 46 -0.47 9.57 1.08
C TYR A 46 -0.38 10.11 2.50
N GLU A 47 -1.23 9.56 3.36
CA GLU A 47 -1.19 9.76 4.81
C GLU A 47 -0.94 8.43 5.52
N ILE A 48 -0.10 8.46 6.55
CA ILE A 48 0.09 7.30 7.43
C ILE A 48 -0.87 7.44 8.61
N SER A 49 -1.78 6.48 8.75
CA SER A 49 -2.83 6.48 9.76
C SER A 49 -2.63 5.37 10.81
N GLY A 50 -3.41 5.40 11.89
CA GLY A 50 -3.40 4.37 12.93
C GLY A 50 -2.03 4.15 13.58
N GLY A 51 -1.19 5.19 13.64
CA GLY A 51 0.17 5.09 14.19
C GLY A 51 1.15 4.26 13.35
N GLY A 52 0.92 4.14 12.04
CA GLY A 52 1.75 3.34 11.13
C GLY A 52 1.15 1.99 10.76
N THR A 53 -0.12 1.75 11.09
CA THR A 53 -0.83 0.52 10.75
C THR A 53 -1.63 0.63 9.45
N GLY A 54 -1.95 1.86 9.02
CA GLY A 54 -2.67 2.14 7.77
C GLY A 54 -1.95 3.15 6.88
N LEU A 55 -2.23 3.06 5.59
CA LEU A 55 -1.84 4.01 4.54
C LEU A 55 -3.12 4.45 3.84
N HIS A 56 -3.28 5.75 3.60
CA HIS A 56 -4.49 6.32 3.02
C HIS A 56 -4.14 7.29 1.89
N TRP A 57 -4.89 7.23 0.79
CA TRP A 57 -4.87 8.22 -0.30
C TRP A 57 -6.26 8.80 -0.49
N ASP A 58 -6.47 10.05 -0.06
CA ASP A 58 -7.76 10.74 -0.18
C ASP A 58 -8.15 10.94 -1.66
N GLU A 59 -7.21 11.42 -2.49
CA GLU A 59 -7.47 11.66 -3.92
C GLU A 59 -7.75 10.40 -4.74
N LEU A 60 -7.33 9.23 -4.25
CA LEU A 60 -7.49 7.94 -4.94
C LEU A 60 -8.58 7.08 -4.28
N ASP A 61 -9.13 7.53 -3.15
CA ASP A 61 -10.08 6.77 -2.31
C ASP A 61 -9.51 5.37 -2.00
N GLU A 62 -8.23 5.28 -1.62
CA GLU A 62 -7.54 4.01 -1.38
C GLU A 62 -7.03 3.91 0.06
N ASP A 63 -7.31 2.78 0.70
CA ASP A 63 -6.90 2.47 2.08
C ASP A 63 -6.20 1.12 2.14
N ILE A 64 -4.98 1.09 2.69
CA ILE A 64 -4.15 -0.11 2.76
C ILE A 64 -3.71 -0.38 4.20
N SER A 65 -3.94 -1.60 4.67
CA SER A 65 -3.45 -2.08 5.97
C SER A 65 -2.02 -2.65 5.85
N VAL A 66 -1.10 -2.13 6.67
CA VAL A 66 0.29 -2.60 6.74
C VAL A 66 0.37 -4.05 7.22
N GLU A 67 -0.52 -4.45 8.13
CA GLU A 67 -0.60 -5.85 8.58
C GLU A 67 -0.97 -6.78 7.43
N TYR A 68 -1.92 -6.38 6.59
CA TYR A 68 -2.36 -7.19 5.44
C TYR A 68 -1.31 -7.25 4.34
N LEU A 69 -0.56 -6.16 4.11
CA LEU A 69 0.61 -6.21 3.23
C LEU A 69 1.62 -7.27 3.66
N LEU A 70 1.91 -7.37 4.97
CA LEU A 70 2.85 -8.36 5.52
C LEU A 70 2.35 -9.80 5.37
N LEU A 71 1.02 -10.00 5.37
CA LEU A 71 0.39 -11.29 5.12
C LEU A 71 0.29 -11.63 3.62
N GLY A 72 0.79 -10.75 2.73
CA GLY A 72 0.71 -10.95 1.28
C GLY A 72 -0.68 -10.71 0.71
N VAL A 73 -1.52 -9.96 1.42
CA VAL A 73 -2.89 -9.63 1.01
C VAL A 73 -2.86 -8.31 0.25
N GLY A 74 -3.21 -8.36 -1.04
CA GLY A 74 -3.41 -7.18 -1.89
C GLY A 74 -4.80 -6.58 -1.77
N ASP A 75 -5.18 -5.75 -2.74
CA ASP A 75 -6.52 -5.12 -2.80
C ASP A 75 -7.63 -6.17 -2.71
N ARG A 76 -8.48 -6.01 -1.68
CA ARG A 76 -9.65 -6.85 -1.43
C ARG A 76 -10.95 -6.24 -1.93
N THR A 77 -10.97 -4.99 -2.39
CA THR A 77 -12.17 -4.34 -2.93
C THR A 77 -12.68 -5.07 -4.18
N HIS A 78 -11.80 -5.79 -4.89
CA HIS A 78 -12.16 -6.64 -6.04
C HIS A 78 -12.27 -8.15 -5.75
N ALA A 79 -12.21 -8.61 -4.50
CA ALA A 79 -12.23 -10.05 -4.17
C ALA A 79 -13.53 -10.81 -4.54
N ASN A 80 -14.51 -10.16 -5.20
CA ASN A 80 -15.67 -10.81 -5.80
C ASN A 80 -15.58 -10.91 -7.33
N LYS A 81 -14.45 -11.41 -7.86
CA LYS A 81 -14.40 -11.98 -9.22
C LYS A 81 -13.20 -12.92 -9.37
N ALA A 82 -13.18 -13.98 -8.57
CA ALA A 82 -12.33 -15.13 -8.84
C ALA A 82 -13.20 -16.37 -9.14
N ALA A 83 -13.20 -16.71 -10.44
CA ALA A 83 -13.29 -18.06 -11.01
C ALA A 83 -14.56 -18.89 -10.81
N ALA A 84 -15.37 -18.95 -11.88
CA ALA A 84 -16.04 -20.16 -12.35
C ALA A 84 -15.49 -20.49 -13.75
#